data_AF-A0A1F8QZN9-F1
#
_entry.id   AF-A0A1F8QZN9-F1
#
_cell.length_a   1.000
_cell.length_b   1.000
_cell.length_c   1.000
_cell.angle_alpha   90.00
_cell.angle_beta   90.00
_cell.angle_gamma   90.00
#
_symmetry.space_group_name_H-M   'P 1'
#
loop_
_entity.id
_entity.type
_entity.pdbx_description
1 polymer ?
#
loop_
_entity_poly.entity_id
_entity_poly.type
_entity_poly.pdbx_seq_one_letter_code
_entity_poly.pdbx_strand_id
1 'polypeptide(L)' 'MTEAEVMEQITKKRATLEQYRSSNPPVSGSLVKALEDEIKQLESSIAGAAPAPRKRRTAFLDECAG' A
#
# COMPACT_ATOMS: atom_id res chain seq x y z
N MET A 1 -1.09 -4.93 16.04
CA MET A 1 -2.32 -4.40 15.45
C MET A 1 -3.04 -5.52 14.74
N THR A 2 -4.34 -5.64 14.95
CA THR A 2 -5.19 -6.57 14.20
C THR A 2 -5.49 -6.01 12.82
N GLU A 3 -5.88 -6.86 11.86
CA GLU A 3 -6.29 -6.42 10.52
C GLU A 3 -7.41 -5.37 10.58
N ALA A 4 -8.35 -5.52 11.52
CA ALA A 4 -9.43 -4.56 11.76
C ALA A 4 -8.90 -3.18 12.20
N GLU A 5 -7.93 -3.14 13.12
CA GLU A 5 -7.30 -1.90 13.58
C GLU A 5 -6.51 -1.20 12.46
N VAL A 6 -5.89 -1.96 11.54
CA VAL A 6 -5.17 -1.41 10.39
C VAL A 6 -6.16 -0.85 9.36
N MET A 7 -7.26 -1.55 9.08
CA MET A 7 -8.31 -1.05 8.18
C MET A 7 -8.98 0.21 8.72
N GLU A 8 -9.22 0.28 10.03
CA GLU A 8 -9.76 1.49 10.67
C GLU A 8 -8.79 2.68 10.51
N GLN A 9 -7.49 2.44 10.69
CA GLN A 9 -6.47 3.47 10.47
C GLN A 9 -6.38 3.93 9.02
N ILE A 10 -6.44 3.01 8.06
CA ILE A 10 -6.49 3.35 6.62
C ILE A 10 -7.70 4.24 6.35
N THR A 11 -8.86 3.87 6.90
CA THR A 11 -10.10 4.63 6.72
C THR A 11 -10.00 6.03 7.30
N LYS A 12 -9.47 6.18 8.52
CA LYS A 12 -9.21 7.49 9.14
C LYS A 12 -8.25 8.34 8.31
N LYS A 13 -7.13 7.77 7.86
CA LYS A 13 -6.13 8.48 7.04
C LYS A 13 -6.69 8.90 5.68
N ARG A 14 -7.53 8.08 5.04
CA ARG A 14 -8.22 8.43 3.79
C ARG A 14 -9.18 9.61 3.97
N ALA A 15 -9.93 9.64 5.07
CA ALA A 15 -10.79 10.78 5.39
C ALA A 15 -9.97 12.07 5.62
N THR A 16 -8.84 11.98 6.31
CA THR A 16 -7.91 13.11 6.48
C THR A 16 -7.32 13.58 5.15
N LEU A 17 -6.97 12.65 4.25
CA LEU A 17 -6.45 12.97 2.93
C LEU A 17 -7.49 13.74 2.09
N GLU A 18 -8.75 13.33 2.14
CA GLU A 18 -9.84 14.03 1.47
C GLU A 18 -10.05 15.45 2.03
N GLN A 19 -9.96 15.61 3.36
CA GLN A 19 -9.95 16.93 3.99
C GLN A 19 -8.78 17.78 3.53
N TYR A 20 -7.57 17.22 3.44
CA TYR A 20 -6.37 17.97 3.01
C TYR A 20 -6.41 18.36 1.53
N ARG A 21 -7.07 17.56 0.69
CA ARG A 21 -7.30 17.88 -0.73
C ARG A 21 -8.37 18.96 -0.92
N SER A 22 -9.32 19.05 0.00
CA SER A 22 -10.43 20.02 -0.05
C SER A 22 -10.18 21.25 0.84
N SER A 23 -9.08 21.29 1.58
CA SER A 23 -8.80 22.38 2.52
C SER A 23 -8.46 23.68 1.79
N ASN A 24 -8.87 24.79 2.39
CA ASN A 24 -8.46 26.13 1.98
C ASN A 24 -7.99 26.90 3.23
N PRO A 25 -6.69 27.26 3.34
CA PRO A 25 -5.65 27.14 2.32
C PRO A 25 -5.23 25.68 2.03
N PRO A 26 -4.68 25.41 0.83
CA PRO A 26 -4.25 24.08 0.44
C PRO A 26 -3.13 23.57 1.34
N VAL A 27 -3.25 22.33 1.80
CA VAL A 27 -2.19 21.63 2.53
C VAL A 27 -0.97 21.44 1.61
N SER A 28 0.24 21.45 2.18
CA SER A 28 1.47 21.23 1.43
C SER A 28 1.44 19.90 0.69
N GLY A 29 1.83 19.91 -0.59
CA GLY A 29 1.82 18.70 -1.42
C GLY A 29 2.75 17.59 -0.89
N SER A 30 3.81 17.95 -0.14
CA SER A 30 4.67 16.98 0.54
C SER A 30 3.94 16.24 1.66
N LEU A 31 3.09 16.93 2.43
CA LEU A 31 2.29 16.31 3.50
C LEU A 31 1.21 15.40 2.91
N VAL A 32 0.57 15.81 1.82
CA VAL A 32 -0.40 14.97 1.10
C VAL A 32 0.30 13.71 0.57
N LYS A 33 1.47 13.83 -0.07
CA LYS A 33 2.25 12.68 -0.54
C LYS A 33 2.67 11.75 0.59
N ALA A 34 3.16 12.29 1.71
CA ALA A 34 3.53 11.48 2.87
C ALA A 34 2.33 10.66 3.38
N LEU A 35 1.14 11.28 3.43
CA LEU A 35 -0.08 10.61 3.87
C LEU A 35 -0.52 9.52 2.87
N GLU A 36 -0.37 9.74 1.56
CA GLU A 36 -0.62 8.71 0.53
C GLU A 36 0.33 7.51 0.65
N ASP A 37 1.61 7.76 0.90
CA ASP A 37 2.62 6.71 1.04
C ASP A 37 2.39 5.89 2.32
N GLU A 38 2.00 6.53 3.43
CA GLU A 38 1.61 5.83 4.66
C GLU A 38 0.38 4.93 4.46
N ILE A 39 -0.64 5.41 3.74
CA ILE A 39 -1.82 4.60 3.40
C ILE A 39 -1.41 3.36 2.60
N LYS A 40 -0.56 3.54 1.57
CA LYS A 40 -0.06 2.41 0.76
C LYS A 40 0.76 1.41 1.57
N GLN A 41 1.56 1.89 2.53
CA GLN A 41 2.32 1.01 3.42
C GLN A 41 1.41 0.17 4.32
N LEU A 42 0.35 0.77 4.87
CA LEU A 42 -0.66 0.07 5.67
C LEU A 42 -1.49 -0.92 4.82
N GLU A 43 -1.83 -0.55 3.59
CA GLU A 43 -2.51 -1.47 2.67
C GLU A 43 -1.60 -2.65 2.30
N SER A 44 -0.31 -2.39 2.08
CA SER A 44 0.68 -3.42 1.78
C SER A 44 0.95 -4.35 2.97
N SER A 45 0.84 -3.85 4.21
CA SER A 45 1.01 -4.67 5.41
C SER A 45 -0.16 -5.62 5.63
N ILE A 46 -1.38 -5.24 5.23
CA ILE A 46 -2.53 -6.15 5.19
C ILE A 46 -2.41 -7.12 3.99
N ALA A 47 -2.07 -6.61 2.79
CA ALA A 47 -1.96 -7.43 1.59
C ALA A 47 -0.81 -8.46 1.66
N GLY A 48 0.25 -8.16 2.42
CA GLY A 48 1.36 -9.08 2.69
C GLY A 48 0.99 -10.27 3.59
N ALA A 49 -0.19 -10.26 4.24
CA ALA A 49 -0.75 -11.41 4.95
C ALA A 49 -1.49 -12.38 4.01
N ALA A 50 -1.91 -11.93 2.82
CA ALA A 50 -2.23 -12.83 1.73
C ALA A 50 -0.91 -13.30 1.10
N PRO A 51 -0.70 -14.61 0.85
CA PRO A 51 0.51 -15.05 0.21
C PRO A 51 0.57 -14.39 -1.17
N ALA A 52 1.46 -13.40 -1.31
CA ALA A 52 1.89 -12.94 -2.62
C ALA A 52 2.15 -14.21 -3.44
N PRO A 53 1.58 -14.36 -4.65
CA PRO A 53 1.87 -15.51 -5.46
C PRO A 53 3.38 -15.48 -5.65
N ARG A 54 4.06 -16.41 -4.96
CA ARG A 54 5.47 -16.69 -5.13
C ARG A 54 5.64 -16.73 -6.63
N LYS A 55 6.37 -15.76 -7.20
CA LYS A 55 6.89 -15.88 -8.56
C LYS A 55 7.59 -17.23 -8.56
N ARG A 56 6.88 -18.25 -9.05
CA ARG A 56 7.36 -19.61 -9.15
C ARG A 56 8.62 -19.44 -9.98
N ARG A 57 9.73 -19.87 -9.38
CA ARG A 57 11.00 -20.10 -10.06
C ARG A 57 10.65 -20.66 -11.43
N THR A 58 10.84 -19.89 -12.48
CA THR A 58 10.93 -20.45 -13.81
C THR A 58 12.18 -21.32 -13.73
N ALA A 59 11.94 -22.61 -13.55
CA ALA A 59 12.95 -23.62 -13.70
C ALA A 59 13.63 -23.35 -15.05
N PHE A 60 14.93 -23.13 -15.01
CA PHE A 60 15.79 -23.27 -16.18
C PHE A 60 15.73 -24.75 -16.58
N LEU A 61 14.70 -25.11 -17.35
CA LEU A 61 14.73 -26.26 -18.23
C LEU A 61 15.22 -25.72 -19.56
N ASP A 62 16.54 -25.61 -19.69
CA ASP A 62 17.17 -25.67 -20.99
C ASP A 62 17.74 -27.09 -21.10
N GLU A 63 16.84 -28.00 -21.47
CA GLU A 63 17.22 -29.33 -21.96
C GLU A 63 17.98 -29.15 -23.27
N CYS A 64 19.17 -29.73 -23.33
CA CYS A 64 19.92 -30.17 -24.50
C CYS A 64 19.26 -29.91 -25.88
N ALA A 65 19.75 -28.89 -26.59
CA ALA A 65 19.73 -28.85 -28.04
C ALA A 65 21.01 -28.16 -28.55
N GLY A 66 22.03 -28.96 -28.88
CA GLY A 66 23.29 -28.51 -29.46
C GLY A 66 24.44 -29.46 -29.19
#